data_AF-A0A2A2QQ21-F1
#
_entry.id   AF-A0A2A2QQ21-F1
#
_cell.length_a   1.000
_cell.length_b   1.000
_cell.length_c   1.000
_cell.angle_alpha   90.00
_cell.angle_beta   90.00
_cell.angle_gamma   90.00
#
_symmetry.space_group_name_H-M   'P 1'
#
loop_
_entity.id
_entity.type
_entity.pdbx_description
1 polymer ?
#
loop_
_entity_poly.entity_id
_entity_poly.type
_entity_poly.pdbx_seq_one_letter_code
_entity_poly.pdbx_strand_id
1 'polypeptide(L)'
;MPLRVFTPLVIAAFCSGGPLTTLAAANSPLAPASTAAELTAEEKAAGWRSLFDGQSLAGWRLYGKPAGTPIGPGWRVENGILKKIAGIKTGDLITEQTFDNFELT
;
A
#
# COMPACT_ATOMS: atom_id res chain seq x y z
N MET A 1 -20.25 11.58 -6.71
CA MET A 1 -19.55 10.33 -7.07
C MET A 1 -18.44 10.14 -6.03
N PRO A 2 -18.32 8.97 -5.36
CA PRO A 2 -17.27 8.74 -4.38
C PRO A 2 -15.89 8.70 -5.04
N LEU A 3 -14.87 9.19 -4.35
CA LEU A 3 -13.48 9.17 -4.79
C LEU A 3 -12.88 7.75 -4.63
N ARG A 4 -12.12 7.25 -5.58
CA ARG A 4 -11.58 5.88 -5.53
C ARG A 4 -10.06 5.91 -5.32
N VAL A 5 -9.55 5.24 -4.29
CA VAL A 5 -8.15 5.27 -3.82
C VAL A 5 -7.58 3.85 -3.62
N PHE A 6 -6.32 3.58 -3.98
CA PHE A 6 -5.74 2.22 -3.94
C PHE A 6 -4.46 2.16 -3.06
N THR A 7 -4.35 1.17 -2.16
CA THR A 7 -3.20 0.72 -1.37
C THR A 7 -3.14 -0.82 -1.29
N PRO A 8 -2.18 -1.52 -1.94
CA PRO A 8 -2.09 -2.97 -1.79
C PRO A 8 -1.51 -3.35 -0.40
N LEU A 9 -2.33 -3.93 0.48
CA LEU A 9 -1.91 -4.55 1.74
C LEU A 9 -1.79 -6.08 1.55
N VAL A 10 -0.58 -6.65 1.72
CA VAL A 10 -0.37 -8.11 1.75
C VAL A 10 0.05 -8.55 3.15
N ILE A 11 -0.83 -9.31 3.83
CA ILE A 11 -0.52 -10.06 5.05
C ILE A 11 -0.16 -11.50 4.62
N ALA A 12 1.05 -11.96 4.91
CA ALA A 12 1.45 -13.36 4.71
C ALA A 12 1.64 -14.05 6.07
N ALA A 13 0.79 -15.02 6.38
CA ALA A 13 0.98 -15.98 7.47
C ALA A 13 1.29 -17.36 6.87
N PHE A 14 2.50 -17.86 7.09
CA PHE A 14 2.91 -19.21 6.68
C PHE A 14 2.77 -20.17 7.88
N CYS A 15 1.93 -21.19 7.74
CA CYS A 15 1.93 -22.38 8.60
C CYS A 15 2.35 -23.59 7.76
N SER A 16 3.45 -24.24 8.16
CA SER A 16 4.07 -25.37 7.47
C SER A 16 3.58 -26.74 7.98
N GLY A 17 3.28 -27.67 7.08
CA GLY A 17 3.39 -29.12 7.35
C GLY A 17 2.33 -30.02 6.69
N GLY A 18 2.68 -30.68 5.57
CA GLY A 18 1.92 -31.80 4.99
C GLY A 18 2.55 -32.37 3.70
N PRO A 19 2.61 -33.70 3.48
CA PRO A 19 3.39 -34.31 2.40
C PRO A 19 2.69 -34.32 1.03
N LEU A 20 3.53 -34.46 0.00
CA LEU A 20 3.33 -34.22 -1.42
C LEU A 20 2.25 -35.10 -2.07
N THR A 21 1.19 -34.49 -2.59
CA THR A 21 0.33 -35.08 -3.62
C THR A 21 0.32 -34.13 -4.81
N THR A 22 0.75 -34.60 -5.98
CA THR A 22 0.92 -33.78 -7.19
C THR A 22 -0.45 -33.38 -7.75
N LEU A 23 -0.97 -32.22 -7.32
CA LEU A 23 -2.08 -31.57 -8.00
C LEU A 23 -1.52 -30.85 -9.23
N ALA A 24 -2.05 -31.17 -10.41
CA ALA A 24 -1.80 -30.41 -11.62
C ALA A 24 -2.23 -28.95 -11.37
N ALA A 25 -1.25 -28.08 -11.11
CA ALA A 25 -1.49 -26.66 -11.00
C ALA A 25 -1.89 -26.18 -12.40
N ALA A 26 -3.15 -25.78 -12.57
CA ALA A 26 -3.53 -24.94 -13.68
C ALA A 26 -2.58 -23.74 -13.68
N ASN A 27 -1.77 -23.61 -14.73
CA ASN A 27 -0.98 -22.43 -15.00
C ASN A 27 -1.94 -21.27 -15.32
N SER A 28 -2.58 -20.72 -14.29
CA SER A 28 -2.95 -19.32 -14.32
C SER A 28 -1.64 -18.56 -14.47
N PRO A 29 -1.47 -17.69 -15.50
CA PRO A 29 -0.37 -16.75 -15.45
C PRO A 29 -0.55 -15.97 -14.15
N LEU A 30 0.35 -16.21 -13.20
CA LEU A 30 0.56 -15.29 -12.08
C LEU A 30 0.81 -13.94 -12.75
N ALA A 31 -0.22 -13.09 -12.75
CA ALA A 31 -0.05 -11.71 -13.15
C ALA A 31 1.17 -11.21 -12.37
N PRO A 32 2.16 -10.58 -13.04
CA PRO A 32 3.32 -10.07 -12.33
C PRO A 32 2.80 -9.20 -11.20
N ALA A 33 3.12 -9.57 -9.96
CA ALA A 33 2.80 -8.75 -8.80
C ALA A 33 3.43 -7.39 -9.08
N SER A 34 2.58 -6.40 -9.37
CA SER A 34 2.97 -5.11 -9.88
C SER A 34 3.98 -4.49 -8.92
N THR A 35 5.23 -4.39 -9.36
CA THR A 35 6.27 -3.68 -8.63
C THR A 35 5.90 -2.20 -8.62
N ALA A 36 5.26 -1.79 -7.54
CA ALA A 36 4.99 -0.42 -7.11
C ALA A 36 4.11 0.45 -8.05
N ALA A 37 2.88 0.70 -7.58
CA ALA A 37 2.22 2.01 -7.61
C ALA A 37 1.75 2.63 -8.95
N GLU A 38 1.75 1.92 -10.08
CA GLU A 38 1.12 2.45 -11.30
C GLU A 38 -0.26 1.85 -11.55
N LEU A 39 -1.28 2.72 -11.52
CA LEU A 39 -2.64 2.40 -11.93
C LEU A 39 -2.68 2.05 -13.43
N THR A 40 -3.47 1.05 -13.78
CA THR A 40 -3.74 0.71 -15.19
C THR A 40 -4.51 1.84 -15.89
N ALA A 41 -4.54 1.81 -17.22
CA ALA A 41 -5.29 2.79 -17.99
C ALA A 41 -6.80 2.73 -17.67
N GLU A 42 -7.32 1.52 -17.45
CA GLU A 42 -8.71 1.26 -17.08
C GLU A 42 -9.01 1.82 -15.69
N GLU A 43 -8.11 1.64 -14.73
CA GLU A 43 -8.27 2.18 -13.37
C GLU A 43 -8.29 3.70 -13.37
N LYS A 44 -7.35 4.33 -14.10
CA LYS A 44 -7.33 5.79 -14.28
C LYS A 44 -8.62 6.27 -14.94
N ALA A 45 -9.10 5.59 -15.99
CA ALA A 45 -10.36 5.92 -16.66
C ALA A 45 -11.59 5.74 -15.76
N ALA A 46 -11.55 4.76 -14.85
CA ALA A 46 -12.58 4.51 -13.83
C ALA A 46 -12.50 5.48 -12.63
N GLY A 47 -11.56 6.42 -12.64
CA GLY A 47 -11.43 7.49 -11.65
C GLY A 47 -10.60 7.13 -10.41
N TRP A 48 -9.87 6.01 -10.44
CA TRP A 48 -8.92 5.65 -9.36
C TRP A 48 -7.76 6.63 -9.30
N ARG A 49 -7.28 6.87 -8.08
CA ARG A 49 -6.10 7.69 -7.82
C ARG A 49 -5.16 6.93 -6.89
N SER A 50 -3.86 6.98 -7.21
CA SER A 50 -2.86 6.42 -6.32
C SER A 50 -2.65 7.36 -5.12
N LEU A 51 -2.66 6.79 -3.91
CA LEU A 51 -2.28 7.51 -2.68
C LEU A 51 -0.80 7.32 -2.32
N PHE A 52 -0.10 6.42 -3.02
CA PHE A 52 1.28 6.09 -2.73
C PHE A 52 2.03 5.83 -4.02
N ASP A 53 3.11 6.57 -4.23
CA ASP A 53 3.95 6.50 -5.43
C ASP A 53 4.94 5.33 -5.41
N GLY A 54 5.02 4.56 -4.32
CA GLY A 54 6.00 3.47 -4.17
C GLY A 54 7.41 3.93 -3.82
N GLN A 55 7.65 5.23 -3.67
CA GLN A 55 9.00 5.78 -3.61
C GLN A 55 9.20 6.72 -2.42
N SER A 56 8.16 7.44 -2.02
CA SER A 56 8.25 8.51 -1.04
C SER A 56 7.07 8.52 -0.06
N LEU A 57 7.20 9.34 0.98
CA LEU A 57 6.10 9.64 1.91
C LEU A 57 5.31 10.88 1.48
N ALA A 58 5.41 11.29 0.22
CA ALA A 58 4.65 12.42 -0.31
C ALA A 58 3.14 12.16 -0.19
N GLY A 59 2.38 13.18 0.21
CA GLY A 59 0.95 13.05 0.47
C GLY A 59 0.59 12.41 1.82
N TRP A 60 1.59 12.11 2.68
CA TRP A 60 1.40 11.59 4.03
C TRP A 60 1.93 12.55 5.09
N ARG A 61 1.30 12.56 6.27
CA ARG A 61 1.74 13.31 7.45
C ARG A 61 1.44 12.54 8.74
N LEU A 62 2.04 12.98 9.85
CA LEU A 62 1.76 12.40 11.17
C LEU A 62 0.40 12.85 11.71
N TYR A 63 -0.38 11.89 12.23
CA TYR A 63 -1.61 12.16 12.96
C TYR A 63 -1.35 13.05 14.19
N GLY A 64 -2.23 14.03 14.41
CA GLY A 64 -2.11 14.96 15.53
C GLY A 64 -0.85 15.85 15.51
N LYS A 65 -0.23 16.02 14.34
CA LYS A 65 0.88 16.96 14.13
C LYS A 65 0.54 17.96 13.01
N PRO A 66 1.08 19.20 13.06
CA PRO A 66 0.96 20.15 11.95
C PRO A 66 1.48 19.56 10.64
N ALA A 67 0.86 19.94 9.51
CA ALA A 67 1.39 19.61 8.19
C ALA A 67 2.84 20.14 8.03
N GLY A 68 3.68 19.40 7.32
CA GLY A 68 5.11 19.70 7.19
C GLY A 68 5.98 19.27 8.38
N THR A 69 5.39 18.73 9.47
CA THR A 69 6.19 18.09 10.53
C THR A 69 6.95 16.89 9.96
N PRO A 70 8.28 16.78 10.14
CA PRO A 70 9.02 15.62 9.67
C PRO A 70 8.48 14.32 10.27
N ILE A 71 8.21 13.32 9.42
CA ILE A 71 7.68 12.01 9.83
C ILE A 71 8.68 11.23 10.70
N GLY A 72 9.97 11.52 10.54
CA GLY A 72 11.05 10.87 11.28
C GLY A 72 11.32 9.44 10.82
N PRO A 73 12.27 8.74 11.48
CA PRO A 73 12.81 7.46 10.99
C PRO A 73 11.89 6.25 11.25
N GLY A 74 10.77 6.44 11.94
CA GLY A 74 9.84 5.35 12.27
C GLY A 74 8.98 4.87 11.10
N TRP A 75 9.00 5.59 9.97
CA TRP A 75 8.39 5.18 8.71
C TRP A 75 9.41 5.27 7.60
N ARG A 76 9.41 4.31 6.68
CA ARG A 76 10.27 4.29 5.49
C ARG A 76 9.55 3.67 4.32
N VAL A 77 10.01 4.02 3.12
CA VAL A 77 9.67 3.29 1.90
C VAL A 77 10.84 2.39 1.55
N GLU A 78 10.62 1.07 1.54
CA GLU A 78 11.62 0.07 1.21
C GLU A 78 11.04 -0.87 0.15
N ASN A 79 11.71 -1.00 -1.00
CA ASN A 79 11.29 -1.88 -2.11
C ASN A 79 9.84 -1.65 -2.59
N GLY A 80 9.41 -0.39 -2.71
CA GLY A 80 8.03 -0.12 -3.14
C GLY A 80 6.99 -0.25 -2.03
N ILE A 81 7.39 -0.45 -0.77
CA ILE A 81 6.49 -0.75 0.34
C ILE A 81 6.63 0.32 1.43
N LEU A 82 5.51 0.91 1.84
CA LEU A 82 5.41 1.76 3.00
C LEU A 82 5.50 0.91 4.28
N LYS A 83 6.54 1.10 5.08
CA LYS A 83 6.89 0.23 6.22
C LYS A 83 7.08 1.02 7.51
N LYS A 84 6.44 0.54 8.58
CA LYS A 84 6.68 0.99 9.96
C LYS A 84 7.93 0.30 10.52
N ILE A 85 8.87 1.08 11.05
CA ILE A 85 10.11 0.56 11.61
C ILE A 85 9.90 0.17 13.07
N ALA A 86 10.08 -1.12 13.37
CA ALA A 86 9.95 -1.66 14.73
C ALA A 86 10.98 -1.03 15.68
N GLY A 87 10.58 -0.82 16.94
CA GLY A 87 11.45 -0.27 17.98
C GLY A 87 11.64 1.25 17.95
N ILE A 88 11.21 1.93 16.88
CA ILE A 88 11.24 3.40 16.80
C ILE A 88 9.85 3.95 17.14
N LYS A 89 9.77 4.76 18.21
CA LYS A 89 8.52 5.46 18.55
C LYS A 89 8.22 6.52 17.49
N THR A 90 7.11 6.34 16.78
CA THR A 90 6.58 7.31 15.82
C THR A 90 5.06 7.30 15.86
N GLY A 91 4.43 8.36 15.37
CA GLY A 91 2.97 8.46 15.24
C GLY A 91 2.45 7.69 14.02
N ASP A 92 1.13 7.63 13.91
CA ASP A 92 0.47 7.03 12.75
C ASP A 92 0.47 8.00 11.55
N LEU A 93 0.48 7.44 10.35
CA LEU A 93 0.38 8.20 9.11
C LEU A 93 -1.07 8.39 8.71
N ILE A 94 -1.36 9.59 8.21
CA ILE A 94 -2.62 9.94 7.57
C ILE A 94 -2.31 10.67 6.26
N THR A 95 -3.26 10.64 5.33
CA THR A 95 -3.16 11.44 4.10
C THR A 95 -3.17 12.93 4.43
N GLU A 96 -2.46 13.72 3.65
CA GLU A 96 -2.55 15.19 3.71
C GLU A 96 -3.89 15.68 3.19
N GLN A 97 -4.41 15.01 2.16
CA GLN A 97 -5.74 15.26 1.61
C GLN A 97 -6.82 14.64 2.49
N THR A 98 -7.97 15.30 2.55
CA THR A 98 -9.17 14.78 3.21
C THR A 98 -10.15 14.30 2.15
N PHE A 99 -10.75 13.14 2.39
CA PHE A 99 -11.72 12.52 1.51
C PHE A 99 -13.01 12.29 2.29
N ASP A 100 -14.14 12.63 1.67
CA ASP A 100 -15.46 12.44 2.25
C ASP A 100 -15.99 11.06 1.87
N ASN A 101 -16.62 10.93 0.70
CA ASN A 101 -17.04 9.65 0.16
C ASN A 101 -15.92 9.00 -0.64
N PHE A 102 -15.44 7.81 -0.24
CA PHE A 102 -14.41 7.10 -0.99
C PHE A 102 -14.51 5.57 -0.97
N GLU A 103 -13.86 4.94 -1.95
CA GLU A 103 -13.58 3.51 -2.05
C GLU A 103 -12.06 3.32 -1.89
N LEU A 104 -11.59 2.47 -0.97
CA LEU A 104 -10.16 2.20 -0.72
C LEU A 104 -9.84 0.72 -0.93
N THR A 105 -8.77 0.40 -1.66
CA THR A 105 -8.39 -1.00 -1.98
C THR A 105 -6.91 -1.25 -1.85
#